data_AF-A0A133XIT8-F1
#
_entry.id   AF-A0A133XIT8-F1
#
_cell.length_a   1.000
_cell.length_b   1.000
_cell.length_c   1.000
_cell.angle_alpha   90.00
_cell.angle_beta   90.00
_cell.angle_gamma   90.00
#
_symmetry.space_group_name_H-M   'P 1'
#
loop_
_entity.id
_entity.type
_entity.pdbx_description
1 polymer ?
#
loop_
_entity_poly.entity_id
_entity_poly.type
_entity_poly.pdbx_seq_one_letter_code
_entity_poly.pdbx_strand_id
1 'polypeptide(L)'
;MNSQALAEKLNKLGFTPVALSEPSKKEDGMIVITKGVHVQVPLHGDEPNVVREISKGEYEFYDAHKSINRLIEDLQAALQDEKAMGSR
;
A
#
# COMPACT_ATOMS: atom_id res chain seq x y z
N MET A 1 -1.53 10.39 -10.40
CA MET A 1 -2.39 10.43 -9.16
C MET A 1 -1.51 10.82 -7.96
N ASN A 2 -1.98 11.54 -6.92
CA ASN A 2 -1.15 11.87 -5.73
C ASN A 2 -1.49 10.98 -4.51
N SER A 3 -0.60 10.91 -3.50
CA SER A 3 -0.78 9.99 -2.36
C SER A 3 -2.03 10.32 -1.56
N GLN A 4 -2.31 11.60 -1.35
CA GLN A 4 -3.50 12.05 -0.63
C GLN A 4 -4.82 11.60 -1.28
N ALA A 5 -4.98 11.76 -2.60
CA ALA A 5 -6.22 11.35 -3.28
C ALA A 5 -6.42 9.83 -3.26
N LEU A 6 -5.32 9.05 -3.32
CA LEU A 6 -5.41 7.60 -3.18
C LEU A 6 -5.75 7.19 -1.75
N ALA A 7 -5.14 7.84 -0.75
CA ALA A 7 -5.43 7.61 0.67
C ALA A 7 -6.90 7.87 1.00
N GLU A 8 -7.51 8.94 0.46
CA GLU A 8 -8.93 9.23 0.65
C GLU A 8 -9.85 8.16 0.04
N LYS A 9 -9.49 7.61 -1.14
CA LYS A 9 -10.24 6.52 -1.77
C LYS A 9 -10.17 5.26 -0.91
N LEU A 10 -8.96 4.89 -0.48
CA LEU A 10 -8.72 3.73 0.37
C LEU A 10 -9.48 3.86 1.71
N ASN A 11 -9.50 5.05 2.30
CA ASN A 11 -10.27 5.32 3.52
C ASN A 11 -11.78 5.09 3.32
N LYS A 12 -12.35 5.61 2.23
CA LYS A 12 -13.76 5.37 1.87
C LYS A 12 -14.10 3.89 1.65
N LEU A 13 -13.10 3.06 1.34
CA LEU A 13 -13.22 1.63 1.14
C LEU A 13 -12.96 0.82 2.42
N GLY A 14 -12.64 1.47 3.53
CA GLY A 14 -12.41 0.84 4.84
C GLY A 14 -10.94 0.59 5.18
N PHE A 15 -9.99 1.06 4.36
CA PHE A 15 -8.56 1.01 4.68
C PHE A 15 -8.11 2.36 5.23
N THR A 16 -8.03 2.47 6.56
CA THR A 16 -7.59 3.69 7.22
C THR A 16 -6.05 3.79 7.18
N PRO A 17 -5.47 4.76 6.48
CA PRO A 17 -4.03 4.96 6.50
C PRO A 17 -3.56 5.46 7.88
N VAL A 18 -2.45 4.93 8.37
CA VAL A 18 -1.81 5.36 9.62
C VAL A 18 -0.73 6.42 9.39
N ALA A 19 -0.17 6.49 8.19
CA ALA A 19 0.78 7.52 7.77
C ALA A 19 0.73 7.72 6.25
N LEU A 20 1.08 8.92 5.79
CA LEU A 20 1.20 9.21 4.36
C LEU A 20 2.42 10.10 4.07
N SER A 21 3.06 9.87 2.93
CA SER A 21 4.06 10.75 2.33
C SER A 21 3.75 10.96 0.85
N GLU A 22 3.97 12.18 0.38
CA GLU A 22 3.85 12.52 -1.03
C GLU A 22 5.13 12.14 -1.78
N PRO A 23 5.03 11.70 -3.05
CA PRO A 23 6.21 11.44 -3.86
C PRO A 23 7.03 12.69 -4.12
N SER A 24 8.34 12.50 -4.22
CA SER A 24 9.32 13.53 -4.57
C SER A 24 10.25 13.05 -5.68
N LYS A 25 11.13 13.93 -6.18
CA LYS A 25 12.13 13.56 -7.18
C LYS A 25 13.16 12.53 -6.69
N LYS A 26 13.20 12.27 -5.38
CA LYS A 26 14.17 11.38 -4.74
C LYS A 26 13.54 10.10 -4.20
N GLU A 27 12.25 10.12 -3.88
CA GLU A 27 11.56 9.08 -3.13
C GLU A 27 10.11 8.97 -3.59
N ASP A 28 9.60 7.75 -3.69
CA ASP A 28 8.18 7.52 -3.94
C ASP A 28 7.36 7.92 -2.71
N GLY A 29 6.11 8.30 -2.98
CA GLY A 29 5.12 8.52 -1.93
C GLY A 29 4.76 7.20 -1.29
N MET A 30 4.26 7.24 -0.06
CA MET A 30 3.91 6.05 0.67
C MET A 30 2.60 6.27 1.42
N ILE A 31 1.72 5.29 1.39
CA ILE A 31 0.51 5.23 2.20
C ILE A 31 0.63 4.02 3.09
N VAL A 32 0.86 4.22 4.37
CA VAL A 32 1.01 3.13 5.34
C VAL A 32 -0.39 2.74 5.83
N ILE A 33 -0.76 1.48 5.64
CA ILE A 33 -2.06 0.94 6.10
C ILE A 33 -1.89 0.24 7.44
N THR A 34 -0.88 -0.61 7.55
CA THR A 34 -0.46 -1.27 8.79
C THR A 34 1.06 -1.24 8.91
N LYS A 35 1.61 -1.79 10.00
CA LYS A 35 3.07 -1.94 10.13
C LYS A 35 3.64 -2.82 9.02
N GLY A 36 2.91 -3.86 8.61
CA GLY A 36 3.35 -4.79 7.59
C GLY A 36 2.82 -4.52 6.18
N VAL A 37 1.89 -3.59 5.95
CA VAL A 37 1.31 -3.33 4.61
C VAL A 37 1.28 -1.84 4.31
N HIS A 38 1.91 -1.44 3.22
CA HIS A 38 1.92 -0.07 2.71
C HIS A 38 1.81 -0.03 1.18
N VAL A 39 1.43 1.12 0.64
CA VAL A 39 1.28 1.36 -0.79
C VAL A 39 2.31 2.39 -1.21
N GLN A 40 3.16 2.07 -2.17
CA GLN A 40 4.05 3.02 -2.83
C GLN A 40 3.32 3.74 -3.97
N VAL A 41 3.49 5.05 -4.02
CA VAL A 41 2.88 5.93 -5.01
C VAL A 41 4.01 6.61 -5.79
N PRO A 42 4.25 6.24 -7.06
CA PRO A 42 5.37 6.79 -7.80
C PRO A 42 5.17 8.28 -8.11
N LEU A 43 6.28 9.04 -8.21
CA LEU A 43 6.23 10.43 -8.68
C LEU A 43 5.76 10.53 -10.14
N HIS A 44 6.23 9.59 -10.96
CA HIS A 44 5.96 9.51 -12.39
C HIS A 44 5.40 8.12 -12.71
N GLY A 45 4.21 8.08 -13.31
CA GLY A 45 3.43 6.85 -13.48
C GLY A 45 2.09 6.95 -12.75
N ASP A 46 1.13 6.13 -13.16
CA ASP A 46 -0.22 6.13 -12.58
C ASP A 46 -0.48 4.93 -11.66
N GLU A 47 0.50 4.03 -11.54
CA GLU A 47 0.31 2.72 -10.95
C GLU A 47 1.00 2.62 -9.59
N PRO A 48 0.22 2.65 -8.49
CA PRO A 48 0.75 2.38 -7.17
C PRO A 48 1.11 0.90 -7.02
N ASN A 49 2.07 0.60 -6.13
CA ASN A 49 2.47 -0.77 -5.80
C ASN A 49 2.15 -1.09 -4.34
N VAL A 50 1.84 -2.35 -4.03
CA VAL A 50 1.70 -2.79 -2.65
C VAL A 50 3.05 -3.32 -2.17
N VAL A 51 3.46 -2.89 -0.98
CA VAL A 51 4.65 -3.37 -0.31
C VAL A 51 4.21 -4.00 1.01
N ARG A 52 4.61 -5.26 1.19
CA ARG A 52 4.28 -6.06 2.36
C ARG A 52 5.54 -6.51 3.08
N GLU A 53 5.60 -6.34 4.38
CA GLU A 53 6.62 -6.95 5.23
C GLU A 53 6.26 -8.43 5.47
N ILE A 54 7.06 -9.34 4.93
CA ILE A 54 6.88 -10.80 5.09
C ILE A 54 7.69 -11.38 6.25
N SER A 55 8.77 -10.68 6.63
CA SER A 55 9.57 -10.98 7.80
C SER A 55 10.25 -9.69 8.27
N LYS A 56 10.82 -9.67 9.47
CA LYS A 56 11.36 -8.44 10.08
C LYS A 56 12.45 -7.82 9.18
N GLY A 57 12.10 -6.75 8.48
CA GLY A 57 12.98 -6.07 7.52
C GLY A 57 13.06 -6.69 6.12
N GLU A 58 12.26 -7.73 5.82
CA GLU A 58 12.11 -8.29 4.48
C GLU A 58 10.76 -7.85 3.88
N TYR A 59 10.85 -7.17 2.75
CA TYR A 59 9.69 -6.64 2.04
C TYR A 59 9.50 -7.37 0.73
N GLU A 60 8.25 -7.69 0.47
CA GLU A 60 7.76 -8.20 -0.79
C GLU A 60 7.00 -7.11 -1.51
N PHE A 61 7.29 -6.96 -2.81
CA PHE A 61 6.71 -5.96 -3.67
C PHE A 61 5.75 -6.65 -4.64
N TYR A 62 4.51 -6.18 -4.64
CA TYR A 62 3.47 -6.66 -5.52
C TYR A 62 3.00 -5.52 -6.43
N ASP A 63 2.94 -5.84 -7.72
CA ASP A 63 2.40 -4.94 -8.71
C ASP A 63 0.87 -4.87 -8.58
N ALA A 64 0.34 -3.69 -8.24
CA ALA A 64 -1.10 -3.47 -8.10
C ALA A 64 -1.75 -2.91 -9.38
N HIS A 65 -1.21 -3.28 -10.56
CA HIS A 65 -1.51 -2.65 -11.84
C HIS A 65 -3.00 -2.64 -12.28
N LYS A 66 -3.30 -1.53 -12.99
CA LYS A 66 -4.43 -1.19 -13.88
C LYS A 66 -5.80 -0.86 -13.28
N SER A 67 -6.11 -1.16 -12.02
CA SER A 67 -7.40 -0.70 -11.45
C SER A 67 -7.39 -0.57 -9.93
N ILE A 68 -8.21 0.36 -9.43
CA ILE A 68 -8.44 0.51 -7.99
C ILE A 68 -8.98 -0.79 -7.36
N ASN A 69 -9.77 -1.58 -8.11
CA ASN A 69 -10.33 -2.84 -7.61
C ASN A 69 -9.24 -3.90 -7.38
N ARG A 70 -8.27 -4.02 -8.30
CA ARG A 70 -7.12 -4.91 -8.10
C ARG A 70 -6.27 -4.48 -6.92
N LEU A 71 -5.96 -3.19 -6.81
CA LEU A 71 -5.27 -2.65 -5.63
C LEU A 71 -6.00 -3.00 -4.32
N ILE A 72 -7.33 -2.95 -4.30
CA ILE A 72 -8.12 -3.35 -3.13
C ILE A 72 -7.95 -4.85 -2.85
N GLU A 73 -8.08 -5.72 -3.86
CA GLU A 73 -7.90 -7.16 -3.72
C GLU A 73 -6.50 -7.49 -3.19
N ASP A 74 -5.47 -6.84 -3.73
CA ASP A 74 -4.07 -7.01 -3.33
C ASP A 74 -3.85 -6.54 -1.88
N LEU A 75 -4.43 -5.41 -1.49
CA LEU A 75 -4.40 -4.92 -0.11
C LEU A 75 -5.12 -5.86 0.86
N GLN A 76 -6.26 -6.43 0.46
CA GLN A 76 -6.97 -7.41 1.27
C GLN A 76 -6.15 -8.69 1.46
N ALA A 77 -5.54 -9.20 0.39
CA ALA A 77 -4.67 -10.37 0.44
C ALA A 77 -3.45 -10.12 1.35
N ALA A 78 -2.79 -8.97 1.17
CA ALA A 78 -1.65 -8.58 2.01
C ALA A 78 -1.99 -8.51 3.51
N LEU A 79 -3.16 -7.94 3.85
CA LEU A 79 -3.63 -7.84 5.23
C LEU A 79 -4.10 -9.18 5.82
N GLN A 80 -4.68 -10.07 5.01
CA GLN A 80 -5.07 -11.41 5.47
C GLN A 80 -3.82 -12.23 5.82
N ASP A 81 -2.79 -12.16 4.99
CA ASP A 81 -1.53 -12.85 5.24
C ASP A 81 -0.80 -12.29 6.48
N GLU A 82 -0.80 -10.96 6.68
CA GLU A 82 -0.27 -10.34 7.91
C GLU A 82 -0.99 -10.88 9.16
N LYS A 83 -2.32 -10.99 9.12
CA LYS A 83 -3.12 -11.57 10.23
C LYS A 83 -2.80 -13.05 10.48
N ALA A 84 -2.56 -13.82 9.41
CA ALA A 84 -2.19 -15.23 9.52
C ALA A 84 -0.81 -15.42 10.16
N MET A 85 0.12 -14.49 9.95
CA MET A 85 1.45 -14.51 10.57
C MET A 85 1.44 -13.98 12.01
N GLY A 86 0.64 -12.96 12.33
CA GLY A 86 0.52 -12.41 13.69
C GLY A 86 -0.28 -13.28 14.67
N SER A 87 -0.91 -14.36 14.20
CA SER A 87 -1.66 -15.34 15.00
C SER A 87 -0.83 -16.57 15.41
N ARG A 88 0.49 -16.55 15.19
CA ARG A 88 1.46 -17.54 15.67
C ARG A 88 2.36 -16.95 16.75
#